data_AF-A0A7S1HJI5-F1
#
_entry.id   AF-A0A7S1HJI5-F1
#
_cell.length_a   1.000
_cell.length_b   1.000
_cell.length_c   1.000
_cell.angle_alpha   90.00
_cell.angle_beta   90.00
_cell.angle_gamma   90.00
#
_symmetry.space_group_name_H-M   'P 1'
#
loop_
_entity.id
_entity.type
_entity.pdbx_description
1 polymer ?
#
loop_
_entity_poly.entity_id
_entity_poly.type
_entity_poly.pdbx_seq_one_letter_code
_entity_poly.pdbx_strand_id
1 'polypeptide(L)'
;AIGGGRITYTGAGASAANPLNIGTQLATYASLGGYTASDLVIIDGGGNDAADLVGAYLAAPKDSAASYAALLGTLLTPTQIGTALAGGATTTGQIGGAYMTALADKFFASIKATVLDKGATRVVVMNIPDITFTPRFQMVLDGIAAAYGGGAAGTAARAQSQALFQAWITAYNTELAAKFAGNDNVIVIDFYKAFQDQIASPSQYGLTNVGTPACPITGKGSDGLPTYTFP
;
A
#
# COMPACT_ATOMS: atom_id res chain seq x y z
N ALA A 1 2.95 -5.38 -8.04
CA ALA A 1 3.88 -4.87 -7.00
C ALA A 1 5.11 -5.77 -6.99
N ILE A 2 6.29 -5.16 -6.95
CA ILE A 2 7.57 -5.88 -7.07
C ILE A 2 7.86 -6.56 -5.73
N GLY A 3 8.41 -7.78 -5.75
CA GLY A 3 8.96 -8.48 -4.57
C GLY A 3 7.97 -9.07 -3.55
N GLY A 4 6.68 -8.73 -3.59
CA GLY A 4 5.65 -9.35 -2.74
C GLY A 4 5.68 -8.99 -1.25
N GLY A 5 6.60 -8.11 -0.83
CA GLY A 5 6.74 -7.67 0.56
C GLY A 5 5.54 -6.86 1.07
N ARG A 6 5.13 -7.12 2.32
CA ARG A 6 4.01 -6.47 3.01
C ARG A 6 4.40 -6.12 4.44
N ILE A 7 3.76 -5.10 5.02
CA ILE A 7 3.88 -4.82 6.46
C ILE A 7 3.05 -5.83 7.25
N THR A 8 1.91 -6.24 6.69
CA THR A 8 1.03 -7.28 7.24
C THR A 8 0.73 -8.32 6.16
N TYR A 9 1.52 -9.38 6.09
CA TYR A 9 1.30 -10.46 5.12
C TYR A 9 0.15 -11.39 5.55
N THR A 10 -0.91 -11.45 4.75
CA THR A 10 -2.12 -12.27 4.99
C THR A 10 -2.35 -13.37 3.94
N GLY A 11 -1.43 -13.53 2.99
CA GLY A 11 -1.52 -14.53 1.93
C GLY A 11 -1.24 -15.97 2.38
N ALA A 12 -1.08 -16.88 1.42
CA ALA A 12 -0.73 -18.27 1.69
C ALA A 12 0.56 -18.37 2.51
N GLY A 13 0.55 -19.17 3.58
CA GLY A 13 1.66 -19.29 4.51
C GLY A 13 1.83 -18.09 5.46
N ALA A 14 0.78 -17.30 5.69
CA ALA A 14 0.80 -16.18 6.63
C ALA A 14 1.23 -16.65 8.03
N SER A 15 2.31 -16.03 8.52
CA SER A 15 2.84 -16.20 9.87
C SER A 15 3.76 -15.03 10.19
N ALA A 16 4.07 -14.81 11.46
CA ALA A 16 5.04 -13.79 11.89
C ALA A 16 6.46 -14.06 11.34
N ALA A 17 6.77 -15.32 10.99
CA ALA A 17 8.05 -15.72 10.43
C ALA A 17 8.11 -15.63 8.90
N ASN A 18 7.01 -15.30 8.22
CA ASN A 18 6.99 -15.28 6.76
C ASN A 18 7.96 -14.20 6.24
N PRO A 19 8.90 -14.54 5.35
CA PRO A 19 9.92 -13.61 4.85
C PRO A 19 9.36 -12.48 3.97
N LEU A 20 8.09 -12.57 3.54
CA LEU A 20 7.40 -11.49 2.85
C LEU A 20 6.90 -10.41 3.81
N ASN A 21 6.95 -10.61 5.14
CA ASN A 21 6.79 -9.51 6.07
C ASN A 21 8.06 -8.65 6.06
N ILE A 22 7.93 -7.37 5.76
CA ILE A 22 9.06 -6.43 5.76
C ILE A 22 9.68 -6.34 7.16
N GLY A 23 8.87 -6.39 8.23
CA GLY A 23 9.38 -6.44 9.60
C GLY A 23 10.25 -7.66 9.88
N THR A 24 9.95 -8.82 9.27
CA THR A 24 10.79 -10.01 9.36
C THR A 24 12.11 -9.82 8.62
N GLN A 25 12.10 -9.21 7.43
CA GLN A 25 13.33 -8.90 6.69
C GLN A 25 14.26 -7.98 7.50
N LEU A 26 13.70 -6.92 8.11
CA LEU A 26 14.44 -6.01 8.99
C LEU A 26 14.98 -6.73 10.24
N ALA A 27 14.15 -7.54 10.89
CA ALA A 27 14.55 -8.30 12.08
C ALA A 27 15.62 -9.35 11.77
N THR A 28 15.55 -10.01 10.61
CA THR A 28 16.57 -10.97 10.17
C THR A 28 17.92 -10.30 10.03
N TYR A 29 18.02 -9.14 9.36
CA TYR A 29 19.28 -8.42 9.28
C TYR A 29 19.77 -7.99 10.67
N ALA A 30 18.90 -7.40 11.47
CA ALA A 30 19.21 -6.94 12.83
C ALA A 30 19.64 -8.07 13.80
N SER A 31 19.32 -9.33 13.48
CA SER A 31 19.75 -10.50 14.26
C SER A 31 21.19 -10.91 13.98
N LEU A 32 21.76 -10.51 12.83
CA LEU A 32 23.15 -10.78 12.45
C LEU A 32 24.14 -9.84 13.14
N GLY A 33 23.66 -8.72 13.68
CA GLY A 33 24.46 -7.68 14.33
C GLY A 33 23.70 -6.34 14.38
N GLY A 34 24.25 -5.36 15.09
CA GLY A 34 23.76 -3.97 15.02
C GLY A 34 24.21 -3.27 13.74
N TYR A 35 23.64 -2.10 13.49
CA TYR A 35 24.07 -1.23 12.39
C TYR A 35 25.30 -0.43 12.79
N THR A 36 26.14 -0.14 11.81
CA THR A 36 27.32 0.72 11.95
C THR A 36 27.05 2.12 11.41
N ALA A 37 27.91 3.08 11.75
CA ALA A 37 27.80 4.46 11.26
C ALA A 37 28.01 4.59 9.73
N SER A 38 28.56 3.56 9.07
CA SER A 38 28.72 3.52 7.61
C SER A 38 27.51 2.95 6.87
N ASP A 39 26.59 2.30 7.56
CA ASP A 39 25.44 1.67 6.92
C ASP A 39 24.41 2.72 6.49
N LEU A 40 23.79 2.49 5.33
CA LEU A 40 22.60 3.20 4.87
C LEU A 40 21.45 2.20 4.76
N VAL A 41 20.39 2.41 5.53
CA VAL A 41 19.20 1.54 5.50
C VAL A 41 18.14 2.17 4.63
N ILE A 42 17.73 1.48 3.57
CA ILE A 42 16.67 1.93 2.66
C ILE A 42 15.47 1.00 2.81
N ILE A 43 14.31 1.58 3.10
CA ILE A 43 13.11 0.85 3.45
C ILE A 43 11.96 1.33 2.56
N ASP A 44 11.35 0.38 1.84
CA ASP A 44 10.16 0.59 1.00
C ASP A 44 9.10 -0.45 1.36
N GLY A 45 7.88 -0.01 1.65
CA GLY A 45 6.81 -0.88 2.13
C GLY A 45 5.43 -0.24 2.12
N GLY A 46 4.39 -1.08 2.09
CA GLY A 46 2.99 -0.67 2.22
C GLY A 46 2.19 -0.64 0.91
N GLY A 47 2.84 -0.55 -0.26
CA GLY A 47 2.12 -0.55 -1.54
C GLY A 47 1.33 -1.84 -1.81
N ASN A 48 1.85 -3.00 -1.39
CA ASN A 48 1.11 -4.27 -1.44
C ASN A 48 -0.06 -4.30 -0.45
N ASP A 49 0.14 -3.80 0.78
CA ASP A 49 -0.91 -3.74 1.80
C ASP A 49 -2.08 -2.85 1.34
N ALA A 50 -1.80 -1.70 0.74
CA ALA A 50 -2.81 -0.84 0.13
C ALA A 50 -3.53 -1.53 -1.05
N ALA A 51 -2.80 -2.30 -1.86
CA ALA A 51 -3.41 -3.08 -2.94
C ALA A 51 -4.31 -4.22 -2.43
N ASP A 52 -3.91 -4.90 -1.36
CA ASP A 52 -4.71 -5.93 -0.69
C ASP A 52 -5.98 -5.31 -0.07
N LEU A 53 -5.86 -4.13 0.55
CA LEU A 53 -7.00 -3.38 1.10
C LEU A 53 -8.03 -3.03 0.03
N VAL A 54 -7.58 -2.52 -1.11
CA VAL A 54 -8.46 -2.23 -2.26
C VAL A 54 -9.10 -3.51 -2.78
N GLY A 55 -8.32 -4.58 -2.95
CA GLY A 55 -8.84 -5.87 -3.41
C GLY A 55 -9.95 -6.40 -2.51
N ALA A 56 -9.73 -6.40 -1.20
CA ALA A 56 -10.69 -6.87 -0.21
C ALA A 56 -11.94 -5.97 -0.15
N TYR A 57 -11.77 -4.65 -0.22
CA TYR A 57 -12.89 -3.71 -0.30
C TYR A 57 -13.78 -3.96 -1.53
N LEU A 58 -13.17 -4.14 -2.71
CA LEU A 58 -13.90 -4.41 -3.95
C LEU A 58 -14.53 -5.82 -3.99
N ALA A 59 -14.03 -6.75 -3.17
CA ALA A 59 -14.62 -8.08 -3.01
C ALA A 59 -15.85 -8.07 -2.07
N ALA A 60 -16.04 -7.03 -1.25
CA ALA A 60 -17.08 -6.99 -0.22
C ALA A 60 -18.50 -7.33 -0.72
N PRO A 61 -18.97 -6.87 -1.90
CA PRO A 61 -20.28 -7.27 -2.41
C PRO A 61 -20.38 -8.76 -2.80
N LYS A 62 -19.26 -9.43 -3.04
CA LYS A 62 -19.18 -10.84 -3.50
C LYS A 62 -19.05 -11.83 -2.35
N ASP A 63 -18.45 -11.41 -1.24
CA ASP A 63 -18.16 -12.27 -0.08
C ASP A 63 -18.78 -11.76 1.23
N SER A 64 -19.73 -10.83 1.14
CA SER A 64 -20.36 -10.17 2.29
C SER A 64 -19.34 -9.50 3.22
N ALA A 65 -18.33 -8.85 2.65
CA ALA A 65 -17.23 -8.17 3.32
C ALA A 65 -16.34 -9.09 4.19
N ALA A 66 -16.39 -10.42 4.02
CA ALA A 66 -15.64 -11.35 4.85
C ALA A 66 -14.13 -11.14 4.74
N SER A 67 -13.58 -11.06 3.51
CA SER A 67 -12.14 -10.81 3.31
C SER A 67 -11.72 -9.42 3.80
N TYR A 68 -12.58 -8.41 3.61
CA TYR A 68 -12.32 -7.05 4.08
C TYR A 68 -12.29 -6.98 5.60
N ALA A 69 -13.29 -7.55 6.29
CA ALA A 69 -13.31 -7.63 7.76
C ALA A 69 -12.11 -8.38 8.32
N ALA A 70 -11.72 -9.50 7.69
CA ALA A 70 -10.55 -10.27 8.09
C ALA A 70 -9.24 -9.47 7.97
N LEU A 71 -9.05 -8.76 6.85
CA LEU A 71 -7.89 -7.90 6.65
C LEU A 71 -7.87 -6.74 7.66
N LEU A 72 -8.99 -6.03 7.84
CA LEU A 72 -9.10 -4.95 8.81
C LEU A 72 -8.79 -5.44 10.23
N GLY A 73 -9.24 -6.64 10.59
CA GLY A 73 -9.03 -7.27 11.89
C GLY A 73 -7.57 -7.59 12.22
N THR A 74 -6.66 -7.47 11.26
CA THR A 74 -5.22 -7.58 11.55
C THR A 74 -4.67 -6.40 12.34
N LEU A 75 -5.34 -5.25 12.31
CA LEU A 75 -4.89 -4.00 12.96
C LEU A 75 -5.99 -3.25 13.72
N LEU A 76 -7.27 -3.47 13.38
CA LEU A 76 -8.40 -2.79 13.98
C LEU A 76 -9.20 -3.71 14.91
N THR A 77 -9.91 -3.12 15.85
CA THR A 77 -10.75 -3.86 16.80
C THR A 77 -12.05 -4.36 16.13
N PRO A 78 -12.63 -5.48 16.62
CA PRO A 78 -13.93 -5.96 16.15
C PRO A 78 -15.04 -4.90 16.24
N THR A 79 -15.02 -4.04 17.27
CA THR A 79 -15.99 -2.95 17.44
C THR A 79 -15.89 -1.91 16.32
N GLN A 80 -14.68 -1.44 16.01
CA GLN A 80 -14.48 -0.48 14.91
C GLN A 80 -15.00 -1.04 13.58
N ILE A 81 -14.68 -2.32 13.30
CA ILE A 81 -15.08 -3.00 12.08
C ILE A 81 -16.60 -3.18 12.04
N GLY A 82 -17.20 -3.73 13.09
CA GLY A 82 -18.64 -3.95 13.16
C GLY A 82 -19.44 -2.66 12.99
N THR A 83 -19.03 -1.58 13.65
CA THR A 83 -19.68 -0.26 13.48
C THR A 83 -19.58 0.26 12.06
N ALA A 84 -18.42 0.11 11.40
CA ALA A 84 -18.24 0.64 10.05
C ALA A 84 -18.97 -0.17 8.98
N LEU A 85 -19.00 -1.49 9.11
CA LEU A 85 -19.72 -2.36 8.18
C LEU A 85 -21.25 -2.25 8.34
N ALA A 86 -21.74 -1.83 9.51
CA ALA A 86 -23.14 -1.51 9.74
C ALA A 86 -23.56 -0.11 9.25
N GLY A 87 -22.65 0.67 8.64
CA GLY A 87 -22.96 2.03 8.14
C GLY A 87 -22.99 3.11 9.23
N GLY A 88 -22.21 2.95 10.30
CA GLY A 88 -22.04 3.99 11.32
C GLY A 88 -21.31 5.25 10.82
N ALA A 89 -20.89 6.12 11.75
CA ALA A 89 -20.27 7.41 11.43
C ALA A 89 -19.03 7.28 10.52
N THR A 90 -18.20 6.25 10.74
CA THR A 90 -17.17 5.82 9.80
C THR A 90 -17.79 4.78 8.88
N THR A 91 -17.93 5.07 7.59
CA THR A 91 -18.50 4.14 6.60
C THR A 91 -17.53 3.01 6.24
N THR A 92 -18.03 2.00 5.52
CA THR A 92 -17.25 0.88 4.95
C THR A 92 -16.05 1.34 4.14
N GLY A 93 -16.16 2.45 3.40
CA GLY A 93 -15.01 3.04 2.69
C GLY A 93 -14.06 3.77 3.65
N GLN A 94 -14.57 4.54 4.60
CA GLN A 94 -13.74 5.36 5.48
C GLN A 94 -12.89 4.55 6.46
N ILE A 95 -13.33 3.35 6.88
CA ILE A 95 -12.54 2.50 7.79
C ILE A 95 -11.21 2.04 7.17
N GLY A 96 -11.09 2.00 5.84
CA GLY A 96 -9.82 1.74 5.17
C GLY A 96 -8.75 2.78 5.51
N GLY A 97 -9.14 4.05 5.75
CA GLY A 97 -8.22 5.08 6.21
C GLY A 97 -7.69 4.81 7.61
N ALA A 98 -8.56 4.40 8.54
CA ALA A 98 -8.16 4.02 9.90
C ALA A 98 -7.21 2.81 9.90
N TYR A 99 -7.46 1.83 9.03
CA TYR A 99 -6.54 0.69 8.83
C TYR A 99 -5.17 1.15 8.34
N MET A 100 -5.13 2.02 7.34
CA MET A 100 -3.89 2.53 6.76
C MET A 100 -3.09 3.40 7.75
N THR A 101 -3.75 4.17 8.63
CA THR A 101 -3.08 4.84 9.76
C THR A 101 -2.47 3.82 10.73
N ALA A 102 -3.21 2.80 11.15
CA ALA A 102 -2.69 1.75 12.03
C ALA A 102 -1.55 0.92 11.37
N LEU A 103 -1.56 0.80 10.04
CA LEU A 103 -0.49 0.16 9.28
C LEU A 103 0.80 0.98 9.33
N ALA A 104 0.70 2.31 9.23
CA ALA A 104 1.84 3.21 9.40
C ALA A 104 2.40 3.13 10.82
N ASP A 105 1.55 3.08 11.85
CA ASP A 105 1.96 2.86 13.24
C ASP A 105 2.78 1.57 13.41
N LYS A 106 2.26 0.46 12.88
CA LYS A 106 2.94 -0.84 12.91
C LYS A 106 4.29 -0.79 12.19
N PHE A 107 4.35 -0.12 11.04
CA PHE A 107 5.59 -0.04 10.27
C PHE A 107 6.65 0.80 10.97
N PHE A 108 6.27 1.97 11.48
CA PHE A 108 7.14 2.80 12.31
C PHE A 108 7.68 2.00 13.50
N ALA A 109 6.82 1.28 14.23
CA ALA A 109 7.24 0.47 15.38
C ALA A 109 8.26 -0.60 14.98
N SER A 110 8.05 -1.27 13.83
CA SER A 110 9.00 -2.24 13.28
C SER A 110 10.35 -1.60 12.96
N ILE A 111 10.35 -0.48 12.23
CA ILE A 111 11.57 0.24 11.87
C ILE A 111 12.30 0.72 13.13
N LYS A 112 11.58 1.31 14.08
CA LYS A 112 12.17 1.74 15.34
C LYS A 112 12.86 0.58 16.07
N ALA A 113 12.16 -0.52 16.30
CA ALA A 113 12.68 -1.63 17.10
C ALA A 113 13.84 -2.39 16.44
N THR A 114 13.81 -2.52 15.11
CA THR A 114 14.75 -3.38 14.36
C THR A 114 15.82 -2.61 13.61
N VAL A 115 15.70 -1.29 13.48
CA VAL A 115 16.65 -0.44 12.74
C VAL A 115 17.25 0.62 13.66
N LEU A 116 16.42 1.53 14.17
CA LEU A 116 16.90 2.67 14.97
C LEU A 116 17.46 2.23 16.34
N ASP A 117 16.72 1.39 17.06
CA ASP A 117 17.13 0.86 18.36
C ASP A 117 18.29 -0.14 18.25
N LYS A 118 18.69 -0.47 17.02
CA LYS A 118 19.84 -1.31 16.68
C LYS A 118 21.04 -0.50 16.17
N GLY A 119 20.99 0.83 16.28
CA GLY A 119 22.12 1.72 16.06
C GLY A 119 22.18 2.38 14.68
N ALA A 120 21.17 2.19 13.82
CA ALA A 120 21.15 2.84 12.52
C ALA A 120 20.98 4.36 12.67
N THR A 121 21.89 5.12 12.05
CA THR A 121 21.88 6.60 12.07
C THR A 121 21.60 7.23 10.70
N ARG A 122 21.50 6.41 9.64
CA ARG A 122 21.24 6.83 8.26
C ARG A 122 20.14 5.96 7.69
N VAL A 123 18.90 6.41 7.78
CA VAL A 123 17.73 5.66 7.36
C VAL A 123 16.94 6.47 6.34
N VAL A 124 16.63 5.84 5.22
CA VAL A 124 15.72 6.35 4.19
C VAL A 124 14.47 5.49 4.20
N VAL A 125 13.32 6.12 4.40
CA VAL A 125 12.02 5.46 4.34
C VAL A 125 11.23 6.05 3.18
N MET A 126 10.78 5.22 2.26
CA MET A 126 9.89 5.65 1.17
C MET A 126 8.44 5.50 1.61
N ASN A 127 7.65 6.55 1.43
CA ASN A 127 6.21 6.47 1.60
C ASN A 127 5.55 5.68 0.44
N ILE A 128 4.27 5.34 0.57
CA ILE A 128 3.57 4.58 -0.47
C ILE A 128 3.39 5.49 -1.70
N PRO A 129 3.85 5.08 -2.90
CA PRO A 129 3.57 5.84 -4.13
C PRO A 129 2.06 5.84 -4.41
N ASP A 130 1.58 6.75 -5.25
CA ASP A 130 0.18 6.70 -5.65
C ASP A 130 -0.09 5.46 -6.53
N ILE A 131 -0.50 4.36 -5.87
CA ILE A 131 -0.71 3.08 -6.55
C ILE A 131 -1.82 3.17 -7.59
N THR A 132 -2.70 4.18 -7.51
CA THR A 132 -3.81 4.33 -8.45
C THR A 132 -3.33 4.63 -9.87
N PHE A 133 -2.13 5.19 -10.03
CA PHE A 133 -1.50 5.39 -11.35
C PHE A 133 -0.73 4.17 -11.87
N THR A 134 -0.60 3.09 -11.08
CA THR A 134 0.06 1.87 -11.59
C THR A 134 -0.80 1.20 -12.66
N PRO A 135 -0.22 0.52 -13.67
CA PRO A 135 -1.02 -0.09 -14.72
C PRO A 135 -2.04 -1.13 -14.22
N ARG A 136 -1.71 -1.88 -13.15
CA ARG A 136 -2.67 -2.79 -12.50
C ARG A 136 -3.90 -2.03 -12.01
N PHE A 137 -3.72 -0.88 -11.38
CA PHE A 137 -4.81 -0.09 -10.83
C PHE A 137 -5.58 0.71 -11.86
N GLN A 138 -4.93 1.17 -12.94
CA GLN A 138 -5.66 1.75 -14.06
C GLN A 138 -6.67 0.73 -14.63
N MET A 139 -6.27 -0.53 -14.78
CA MET A 139 -7.18 -1.61 -15.18
C MET A 139 -8.31 -1.86 -14.16
N VAL A 140 -8.01 -1.81 -12.85
CA VAL A 140 -9.03 -1.94 -11.80
C VAL A 140 -10.07 -0.81 -11.91
N LEU A 141 -9.59 0.43 -12.04
CA LEU A 141 -10.44 1.62 -12.11
C LEU A 141 -11.29 1.61 -13.40
N ASP A 142 -10.73 1.19 -14.52
CA ASP A 142 -11.48 1.02 -15.77
C ASP A 142 -12.53 -0.11 -15.65
N GLY A 143 -12.21 -1.18 -14.92
CA GLY A 143 -13.16 -2.24 -14.57
C GLY A 143 -14.34 -1.73 -13.71
N ILE A 144 -14.07 -0.83 -12.77
CA ILE A 144 -15.12 -0.15 -11.99
C ILE A 144 -15.98 0.70 -12.92
N ALA A 145 -15.37 1.50 -13.81
CA ALA A 145 -16.13 2.31 -14.77
C ALA A 145 -17.07 1.45 -15.62
N ALA A 146 -16.59 0.31 -16.11
CA ALA A 146 -17.39 -0.64 -16.89
C ALA A 146 -18.53 -1.28 -16.06
N ALA A 147 -18.27 -1.64 -14.80
CA ALA A 147 -19.29 -2.21 -13.91
C ALA A 147 -20.44 -1.24 -13.61
N TYR A 148 -20.18 0.07 -13.70
CA TYR A 148 -21.17 1.14 -13.56
C TYR A 148 -21.79 1.60 -14.90
N GLY A 149 -21.69 0.76 -15.93
CA GLY A 149 -22.33 1.00 -17.23
C GLY A 149 -21.59 1.95 -18.18
N GLY A 150 -20.36 2.37 -17.83
CA GLY A 150 -19.56 3.30 -18.63
C GLY A 150 -20.17 4.70 -18.71
N GLY A 151 -19.78 5.47 -19.72
CA GLY A 151 -20.24 6.85 -19.91
C GLY A 151 -20.02 7.73 -18.66
N ALA A 152 -20.93 8.65 -18.41
CA ALA A 152 -20.84 9.57 -17.27
C ALA A 152 -20.89 8.85 -15.91
N ALA A 153 -21.72 7.81 -15.77
CA ALA A 153 -21.86 7.05 -14.52
C ALA A 153 -20.58 6.27 -14.20
N GLY A 154 -20.01 5.59 -15.19
CA GLY A 154 -18.73 4.90 -15.08
C GLY A 154 -17.58 5.84 -14.77
N THR A 155 -17.49 7.00 -15.45
CA THR A 155 -16.47 8.02 -15.16
C THR A 155 -16.59 8.54 -13.72
N ALA A 156 -17.80 8.80 -13.23
CA ALA A 156 -18.02 9.24 -11.86
C ALA A 156 -17.61 8.17 -10.83
N ALA A 157 -18.01 6.91 -11.03
CA ALA A 157 -17.65 5.80 -10.16
C ALA A 157 -16.14 5.56 -10.11
N ARG A 158 -15.48 5.68 -11.26
CA ARG A 158 -14.02 5.61 -11.40
C ARG A 158 -13.33 6.70 -10.56
N ALA A 159 -13.74 7.95 -10.74
CA ALA A 159 -13.15 9.09 -10.04
C ALA A 159 -13.36 9.00 -8.52
N GLN A 160 -14.58 8.62 -8.08
CA GLN A 160 -14.89 8.44 -6.67
C GLN A 160 -14.04 7.32 -6.04
N SER A 161 -13.88 6.20 -6.73
CA SER A 161 -13.07 5.08 -6.25
C SER A 161 -11.58 5.45 -6.19
N GLN A 162 -11.07 6.14 -7.21
CA GLN A 162 -9.69 6.63 -7.21
C GLN A 162 -9.44 7.59 -6.03
N ALA A 163 -10.33 8.56 -5.80
CA ALA A 163 -10.22 9.49 -4.68
C ALA A 163 -10.26 8.78 -3.32
N LEU A 164 -11.10 7.75 -3.17
CA LEU A 164 -11.15 6.93 -1.95
C LEU A 164 -9.81 6.21 -1.70
N PHE A 165 -9.25 5.57 -2.73
CA PHE A 165 -7.98 4.84 -2.59
C PHE A 165 -6.80 5.78 -2.32
N GLN A 166 -6.78 6.95 -2.98
CA GLN A 166 -5.80 8.01 -2.70
C GLN A 166 -5.92 8.53 -1.26
N ALA A 167 -7.14 8.67 -0.72
CA ALA A 167 -7.34 9.09 0.66
C ALA A 167 -6.77 8.08 1.67
N TRP A 168 -6.87 6.77 1.40
CA TRP A 168 -6.25 5.73 2.24
C TRP A 168 -4.72 5.80 2.21
N ILE A 169 -4.13 5.98 1.03
CA ILE A 169 -2.68 6.14 0.87
C ILE A 169 -2.21 7.42 1.58
N THR A 170 -2.96 8.51 1.44
CA THR A 170 -2.69 9.78 2.13
C THR A 170 -2.71 9.59 3.65
N ALA A 171 -3.70 8.87 4.19
CA ALA A 171 -3.77 8.59 5.63
C ALA A 171 -2.53 7.85 6.15
N TYR A 172 -2.03 6.85 5.41
CA TYR A 172 -0.78 6.17 5.73
C TYR A 172 0.43 7.12 5.65
N ASN A 173 0.57 7.83 4.53
CA ASN A 173 1.74 8.67 4.27
C ASN A 173 1.84 9.83 5.27
N THR A 174 0.72 10.44 5.64
CA THR A 174 0.65 11.48 6.66
C THR A 174 1.05 10.96 8.03
N GLU A 175 0.51 9.80 8.44
CA GLU A 175 0.84 9.21 9.74
C GLU A 175 2.33 8.82 9.82
N LEU A 176 2.86 8.18 8.77
CA LEU A 176 4.25 7.76 8.72
C LEU A 176 5.21 8.96 8.82
N ALA A 177 4.91 10.04 8.09
CA ALA A 177 5.68 11.27 8.16
C ALA A 177 5.62 11.91 9.56
N ALA A 178 4.43 11.94 10.18
CA ALA A 178 4.27 12.47 11.54
C ALA A 178 5.07 11.67 12.57
N LYS A 179 5.13 10.33 12.44
CA LYS A 179 5.88 9.44 13.33
C LYS A 179 7.40 9.63 13.28
N PHE A 180 7.94 10.02 12.12
CA PHE A 180 9.37 10.31 11.95
C PHE A 180 9.73 11.79 12.08
N ALA A 181 8.75 12.68 12.30
CA ALA A 181 9.00 14.10 12.43
C ALA A 181 9.98 14.39 13.58
N GLY A 182 11.02 15.18 13.30
CA GLY A 182 12.06 15.55 14.27
C GLY A 182 13.12 14.48 14.55
N ASN A 183 13.15 13.37 13.80
CA ASN A 183 14.23 12.38 13.90
C ASN A 183 15.31 12.64 12.85
N ASP A 184 16.45 13.19 13.27
CA ASP A 184 17.57 13.54 12.39
C ASP A 184 18.26 12.33 11.72
N ASN A 185 17.99 11.11 12.18
CA ASN A 185 18.53 9.87 11.58
C ASN A 185 17.69 9.35 10.41
N VAL A 186 16.51 9.92 10.16
CA VAL A 186 15.54 9.41 9.19
C VAL A 186 15.15 10.48 8.19
N ILE A 187 15.23 10.14 6.91
CA ILE A 187 14.62 10.91 5.82
C ILE A 187 13.44 10.11 5.28
N VAL A 188 12.25 10.71 5.32
CA VAL A 188 11.07 10.17 4.63
C VAL A 188 11.00 10.77 3.23
N ILE A 189 11.15 9.92 2.22
CA ILE A 189 11.06 10.32 0.81
C ILE A 189 9.59 10.32 0.38
N ASP A 190 9.15 11.44 -0.18
CA ASP A 190 7.80 11.59 -0.74
C ASP A 190 7.71 10.96 -2.14
N PHE A 191 7.68 9.63 -2.16
CA PHE A 191 7.52 8.85 -3.37
C PHE A 191 6.11 9.04 -3.99
N TYR A 192 5.09 9.26 -3.16
CA TYR A 192 3.73 9.61 -3.58
C TYR A 192 3.71 10.82 -4.53
N LYS A 193 4.33 11.93 -4.11
CA LYS A 193 4.42 13.13 -4.94
C LYS A 193 5.33 12.94 -6.14
N ALA A 194 6.52 12.37 -5.95
CA ALA A 194 7.47 12.15 -7.04
C ALA A 194 6.89 11.27 -8.15
N PHE A 195 6.09 10.26 -7.81
CA PHE A 195 5.42 9.41 -8.79
C PHE A 195 4.35 10.18 -9.56
N GLN A 196 3.52 10.98 -8.88
CA GLN A 196 2.53 11.83 -9.54
C GLN A 196 3.16 12.84 -10.51
N ASP A 197 4.29 13.44 -10.14
CA ASP A 197 4.98 14.39 -11.01
C ASP A 197 5.50 13.73 -12.29
N GLN A 198 5.99 12.50 -12.21
CA GLN A 198 6.39 11.72 -13.38
C GLN A 198 5.21 11.39 -14.29
N ILE A 199 4.03 11.10 -13.73
CA ILE A 199 2.81 10.88 -14.51
C ILE A 199 2.33 12.18 -15.16
N ALA A 200 2.38 13.30 -14.44
CA ALA A 200 1.87 14.58 -14.91
C ALA A 200 2.80 15.27 -15.92
N SER A 201 4.12 15.10 -15.78
CA SER A 201 5.14 15.77 -16.59
C SER A 201 6.19 14.81 -17.13
N PRO A 202 5.80 13.75 -17.87
CA PRO A 202 6.70 12.64 -18.22
C PRO A 202 7.96 13.07 -18.98
N SER A 203 7.85 14.06 -19.88
CA SER A 203 8.99 14.56 -20.65
C SER A 203 10.09 15.21 -19.79
N GLN A 204 9.73 15.83 -18.66
CA GLN A 204 10.70 16.38 -17.71
C GLN A 204 11.61 15.29 -17.13
N TYR A 205 11.10 14.07 -17.04
CA TYR A 205 11.81 12.90 -16.51
C TYR A 205 12.34 11.99 -17.62
N GLY A 206 12.32 12.45 -18.88
CA GLY A 206 12.78 11.65 -20.03
C GLY A 206 11.87 10.48 -20.38
N LEU A 207 10.63 10.46 -19.88
CA LEU A 207 9.64 9.41 -20.14
C LEU A 207 8.80 9.77 -21.37
N THR A 208 8.62 8.81 -22.27
CA THR A 208 7.75 8.94 -23.45
C THR A 208 6.42 8.21 -23.30
N ASN A 209 6.29 7.34 -22.30
CA ASN A 209 5.07 6.60 -22.00
C ASN A 209 4.91 6.40 -20.49
N VAL A 210 3.74 6.78 -19.97
CA VAL A 210 3.33 6.59 -18.56
C VAL A 210 1.96 5.91 -18.44
N GLY A 211 1.34 5.52 -19.55
CA GLY A 211 -0.01 4.96 -19.58
C GLY A 211 -0.09 3.49 -19.96
N THR A 212 0.91 2.96 -20.68
CA THR A 212 0.90 1.58 -21.17
C THR A 212 1.96 0.73 -20.47
N PRO A 213 1.63 -0.47 -19.93
CA PRO A 213 2.65 -1.41 -19.48
C PRO A 213 3.65 -1.70 -20.60
N ALA A 214 4.95 -1.67 -20.28
CA ALA A 214 6.00 -2.06 -21.22
C ALA A 214 6.02 -3.58 -21.47
N CYS A 215 5.76 -4.38 -20.43
CA CYS A 215 5.69 -5.83 -20.56
C CYS A 215 4.33 -6.25 -21.16
N PRO A 216 4.31 -7.10 -22.20
CA PRO A 216 3.07 -7.64 -22.74
C PRO A 216 2.30 -8.49 -21.71
N ILE A 217 0.98 -8.41 -21.77
CA ILE A 217 0.09 -9.26 -20.98
C ILE A 217 0.21 -10.70 -21.49
N THR A 218 0.48 -11.65 -20.60
CA THR A 218 0.63 -13.07 -20.92
C THR A 218 -0.60 -13.91 -20.54
N GLY A 219 -1.56 -13.32 -19.84
CA GLY A 219 -2.77 -14.00 -19.38
C GLY A 219 -3.60 -13.15 -18.44
N LYS A 220 -4.54 -13.81 -17.76
CA LYS A 220 -5.43 -13.20 -16.77
C LYS A 220 -5.43 -14.06 -15.51
N GLY A 221 -5.18 -13.45 -14.36
CA GLY A 221 -5.23 -14.09 -13.07
C GLY A 221 -6.66 -14.43 -12.65
N SER A 222 -6.81 -15.22 -11.58
CA SER A 222 -8.11 -15.50 -10.96
C SER A 222 -8.78 -14.25 -10.37
N ASP A 223 -7.99 -13.22 -10.06
CA ASP A 223 -8.44 -11.88 -9.68
C ASP A 223 -9.00 -11.06 -10.86
N GLY A 224 -8.89 -11.60 -12.07
CA GLY A 224 -9.33 -10.95 -13.30
C GLY A 224 -8.37 -9.88 -13.81
N LEU A 225 -7.16 -9.79 -13.26
CA LEU A 225 -6.15 -8.82 -13.69
C LEU A 225 -5.10 -9.44 -14.60
N PRO A 226 -4.44 -8.65 -15.46
CA PRO A 226 -3.40 -9.17 -16.35
C PRO A 226 -2.24 -9.83 -15.60
N THR A 227 -1.78 -10.97 -16.10
CA THR A 227 -0.49 -11.57 -15.70
C THR A 227 0.60 -11.15 -16.67
N TYR A 228 1.82 -11.04 -16.17
CA TYR A 228 3.01 -10.65 -16.93
C TYR A 228 4.13 -11.64 -16.63
N THR A 229 4.99 -11.88 -17.62
CA THR A 229 6.29 -12.53 -17.38
C THR A 229 7.35 -11.44 -17.30
N PHE A 230 8.11 -11.42 -16.20
CA PHE A 230 9.29 -10.57 -16.08
C PHE A 230 10.52 -11.39 -16.55
N PRO A 231 11.45 -10.79 -17.31
CA PRO A 231 12.69 -11.45 -17.69
C PRO A 231 13.56 -11.83 -16.49
#